data_AF-A0AA43F3L8-F1
#
_entry.id   AF-A0AA43F3L8-F1
#
_cell.length_a   1.000
_cell.length_b   1.000
_cell.length_c   1.000
_cell.angle_alpha   90.00
_cell.angle_beta   90.00
_cell.angle_gamma   90.00
#
_symmetry.space_group_name_H-M   'P 1'
#
loop_
_entity.id
_entity.type
_entity.pdbx_description
1 polymer ?
#
loop_
_entity_poly.entity_id
_entity_poly.type
_entity_poly.pdbx_seq_one_letter_code
_entity_poly.pdbx_strand_id
1 'polypeptide(L)' 'MPKQIPSPPPGFDGLSVDERIDFAQSLWDRIAAMPEQVPMPDWQRRIIRERLAVC' A
#
# COMPACT_ATOMS: atom_id res chain seq x y z
N MET A 1 0.49 15.91 14.29
CA MET A 1 -0.94 16.12 14.00
C MET A 1 -1.31 15.21 12.85
N PRO A 2 -2.37 14.37 12.95
CA PRO A 2 -2.77 13.54 11.83
C PRO A 2 -3.16 14.46 10.67
N LYS A 3 -2.44 14.34 9.55
CA LYS A 3 -2.81 15.02 8.31
C LYS A 3 -4.18 14.49 7.92
N GLN A 4 -5.15 15.39 7.76
CA GLN A 4 -6.50 15.05 7.34
C GLN A 4 -6.39 14.25 6.03
N ILE A 5 -6.84 12.99 6.03
CA ILE A 5 -6.81 12.17 4.82
C ILE A 5 -7.80 12.82 3.85
N PRO A 6 -7.35 13.24 2.65
CA PRO A 6 -8.26 13.81 1.67
C PRO A 6 -9.37 12.82 1.37
N SER A 7 -10.58 13.35 1.15
CA SER A 7 -11.68 12.54 0.61
C SER A 7 -11.23 11.88 -0.70
N PRO A 8 -11.77 10.68 -1.03
CA PRO A 8 -11.52 10.07 -2.32
C PRO A 8 -11.78 11.07 -3.46
N PRO A 9 -11.05 10.95 -4.58
CA PRO A 9 -11.28 11.81 -5.73
C PRO A 9 -12.76 11.72 -6.19
N PRO A 10 -13.34 12.82 -6.69
CA PRO A 10 -14.72 12.82 -7.19
C PRO A 10 -14.94 11.68 -8.19
N GLY A 11 -16.07 10.96 -8.04
CA GLY A 11 -16.41 9.81 -8.89
C GLY A 11 -15.87 8.46 -8.41
N PHE A 12 -14.96 8.42 -7.43
CA PHE A 12 -14.45 7.17 -6.86
C PHE A 12 -15.57 6.30 -6.25
N ASP A 13 -16.51 6.92 -5.54
CA ASP A 13 -17.65 6.22 -4.93
C ASP A 13 -18.69 5.73 -5.96
N GLY A 14 -18.55 6.13 -7.24
CA GLY A 14 -19.37 5.63 -8.34
C GLY A 14 -18.78 4.40 -9.03
N LEU A 15 -17.50 4.08 -8.79
CA LEU A 15 -16.83 2.90 -9.34
C LEU A 15 -17.38 1.63 -8.70
N SER A 16 -17.40 0.54 -9.47
CA SER A 16 -17.58 -0.81 -8.92
C SER A 16 -16.44 -1.17 -7.96
N VAL A 17 -16.63 -2.22 -7.16
CA VAL A 17 -15.61 -2.65 -6.20
C VAL A 17 -14.31 -3.03 -6.93
N ASP A 18 -14.41 -3.73 -8.05
CA ASP A 18 -13.26 -4.15 -8.85
C ASP A 18 -12.49 -2.93 -9.39
N GLU A 19 -13.19 -1.95 -9.95
CA GLU A 19 -12.56 -0.71 -10.44
C GLU A 19 -11.91 0.11 -9.31
N ARG A 20 -12.48 0.11 -8.11
CA ARG A 20 -11.85 0.76 -6.94
C ARG A 20 -10.56 0.05 -6.52
N ILE A 21 -10.57 -1.28 -6.58
CA ILE A 21 -9.38 -2.09 -6.29
C ILE A 21 -8.29 -1.79 -7.33
N ASP A 22 -8.64 -1.80 -8.62
CA ASP A 22 -7.71 -1.49 -9.71
C ASP A 22 -7.13 -0.07 -9.57
N PHE A 23 -7.98 0.90 -9.19
CA PHE A 23 -7.54 2.26 -8.92
C PHE A 23 -6.57 2.33 -7.74
N ALA A 24 -6.89 1.65 -6.63
CA ALA A 24 -6.02 1.60 -5.46
C ALA A 24 -4.67 0.94 -5.77
N GLN A 25 -4.67 -0.14 -6.56
CA GLN A 25 -3.46 -0.81 -7.02
C GLN A 25 -2.61 0.10 -7.90
N SER A 26 -3.23 0.79 -8.87
CA SER A 26 -2.54 1.75 -9.73
C SER A 26 -1.90 2.90 -8.95
N LEU A 27 -2.55 3.34 -7.86
CA LEU A 27 -1.99 4.33 -6.95
C LEU A 27 -0.82 3.74 -6.14
N TRP A 28 -0.98 2.52 -5.64
CA TRP A 28 0.06 1.82 -4.90
C TRP A 28 1.32 1.62 -5.73
N ASP A 29 1.20 1.27 -7.01
CA ASP A 29 2.33 1.10 -7.93
C ASP A 29 3.15 2.40 -8.07
N ARG A 30 2.50 3.56 -7.99
CA ARG A 30 3.16 4.88 -8.00
C ARG A 30 3.84 5.20 -6.67
N ILE A 31 3.20 4.85 -5.54
CA ILE A 31 3.73 5.09 -4.20
C ILE A 31 4.94 4.19 -3.94
N ALA A 32 4.85 2.92 -4.31
CA ALA A 32 5.88 1.91 -4.11
C ALA A 32 6.94 1.88 -5.22
N ALA A 33 6.94 2.85 -6.13
CA ALA A 33 7.91 2.95 -7.21
C ALA A 33 9.36 3.07 -6.72
N MET A 34 9.56 3.56 -5.50
CA MET A 34 10.84 3.55 -4.78
C MET A 34 10.71 2.66 -3.54
N PRO A 35 11.02 1.35 -3.65
CA PRO A 35 10.78 0.39 -2.58
C PRO A 35 11.46 0.76 -1.25
N GLU A 36 12.59 1.47 -1.29
CA GLU A 36 13.36 1.89 -0.12
C GLU A 36 12.62 2.95 0.72
N GLN A 37 11.68 3.69 0.10
CA GLN A 37 10.88 4.70 0.77
C GLN A 37 9.61 4.13 1.40
N VAL A 38 9.25 2.89 1.05
CA VAL A 38 8.09 2.21 1.64
C VAL A 38 8.47 1.76 3.05
N PRO A 39 7.82 2.30 4.10
CA PRO A 39 8.16 1.92 5.46
C PRO A 39 7.87 0.44 5.68
N MET A 40 8.90 -0.31 6.08
CA MET A 40 8.80 -1.72 6.44
C MET A 40 8.76 -1.83 7.98
N PRO A 41 7.61 -2.08 8.61
CA PRO A 41 7.53 -2.39 10.04
C PRO A 41 8.45 -3.53 10.48
N ASP A 42 8.92 -3.49 11.73
CA ASP A 42 9.84 -4.50 12.27
C ASP A 42 9.26 -5.92 12.28
N TRP A 43 7.94 -6.05 12.43
CA TRP A 43 7.29 -7.35 12.36
C TRP A 43 7.43 -8.00 10.97
N GLN A 44 7.42 -7.20 9.88
CA GLN A 44 7.65 -7.72 8.53
C GLN A 44 9.09 -8.20 8.37
N ARG A 45 10.07 -7.40 8.84
CA ARG A 45 11.49 -7.80 8.85
C ARG A 45 11.72 -9.10 9.60
N ARG A 46 11.05 -9.27 10.74
CA ARG A 46 11.14 -10.48 11.56
C ARG A 46 10.65 -11.70 10.81
N ILE A 47 9.48 -11.63 10.17
CA ILE A 47 8.95 -12.74 9.36
C ILE A 47 9.89 -13.10 8.21
N ILE A 48 10.43 -12.10 7.50
CA ILE A 48 11.40 -12.35 6.41
C ILE A 48 12.63 -13.10 6.94
N ARG A 49 13.18 -12.68 8.07
CA ARG A 49 14.32 -13.35 8.70
C ARG A 49 14.00 -14.78 9.14
N GLU A 50 12.85 -14.99 9.78
CA GLU A 50 12.38 -16.32 10.18
C GLU A 50 12.27 -17.26 8.97
N ARG A 51 11.78 -16.77 7.83
CA ARG A 51 11.66 -17.57 6.60
C ARG A 51 13.02 -17.91 5.98
N LEU A 52 13.95 -16.95 5.94
CA LEU A 52 15.28 -17.15 5.36
C LEU A 52 16.20 -18.04 6.20
N ALA A 53 15.97 -18.13 7.51
CA ALA A 53 16.76 -18.98 8.42
C ALA A 53 16.44 -20.48 8.30
N VAL A 54 15.40 -20.85 7.55
CA VAL A 54 14.96 -22.24 7.34
C VAL A 54 15.37 -22.75 5.94
N CYS A 55 16.20 -22.00 5.22
CA CYS A 55 16.86 -22.43 3.98
C CYS A 55 18.14 -23.21 4.24
#